data_AF-A0A3P7JQK9-F1
#
_entry.id   AF-A0A3P7JQK9-F1
#
_cell.length_a   1.000
_cell.length_b   1.000
_cell.length_c   1.000
_cell.angle_alpha   90.00
_cell.angle_beta   90.00
_cell.angle_gamma   90.00
#
_symmetry.space_group_name_H-M   'P 1'
#
loop_
_entity.id
_entity.type
_entity.pdbx_description
1 polymer ?
#
loop_
_entity_poly.entity_id
_entity_poly.type
_entity_poly.pdbx_seq_one_letter_code
_entity_poly.pdbx_strand_id
1 'polypeptide(L)' 'MIVLCWGPGMCTNIHDHSGSHCFVKMLEGELKETRFAFPEENSSIGPLAKIGESTMSLNDVSYMS' A
#
# COMPACT_ATOMS: atom_id res chain seq x y z
N MET A 1 -10.94 0.03 -13.21
CA MET A 1 -10.20 -1.23 -12.98
C MET A 1 -8.93 -1.19 -13.79
N ILE A 2 -7.80 -1.55 -13.19
CA ILE A 2 -6.48 -1.61 -13.83
C ILE A 2 -5.79 -2.91 -13.40
N VAL A 3 -4.81 -3.37 -14.19
CA VAL A 3 -3.92 -4.48 -13.82
C VAL A 3 -2.50 -3.92 -13.76
N LEU A 4 -1.80 -4.20 -12.68
CA LEU A 4 -0.42 -3.76 -12.47
C LEU A 4 0.50 -4.99 -12.52
N CYS A 5 1.59 -4.91 -13.29
CA CYS A 5 2.58 -5.97 -13.41
C CYS A 5 3.91 -5.51 -12.79
N TRP A 6 4.44 -6.29 -11.85
CA TRP A 6 5.61 -5.92 -11.06
C TRP A 6 6.71 -6.94 -11.28
N GLY A 7 7.87 -6.47 -11.73
CA GLY A 7 9.09 -7.27 -11.76
C GLY A 7 9.74 -7.40 -10.38
N PRO A 8 10.73 -8.29 -10.22
CA PRO A 8 11.42 -8.49 -8.95
C PRO A 8 11.98 -7.18 -8.38
N GLY A 9 11.63 -6.88 -7.13
CA GLY A 9 12.13 -5.72 -6.39
C GLY A 9 11.47 -4.37 -6.76
N MET A 10 10.52 -4.34 -7.70
CA MET A 10 9.75 -3.12 -7.98
C MET A 10 8.88 -2.74 -6.78
N CYS A 11 8.78 -1.44 -6.52
CA CYS A 11 7.92 -0.89 -5.47
C CYS A 11 7.27 0.43 -5.91
N THR A 12 6.18 0.81 -5.24
CA THR A 12 5.62 2.17 -5.34
C THR A 12 6.23 3.08 -4.27
N ASN A 13 6.13 4.38 -4.50
CA ASN A 13 6.26 5.35 -3.43
C ASN A 13 5.09 5.22 -2.44
N ILE A 14 5.22 5.83 -1.26
CA ILE A 14 4.09 6.04 -0.35
C ILE A 14 3.12 7.04 -1.00
N HIS A 15 1.84 6.70 -1.08
CA HIS A 15 0.80 7.52 -1.70
C HIS A 15 -0.56 7.28 -1.03
N ASP A 16 -1.48 8.23 -1.20
CA ASP A 16 -2.89 8.08 -0.83
C ASP A 16 -3.75 7.68 -2.03
N HIS A 17 -5.05 7.47 -1.79
CA HIS A 17 -6.06 7.23 -2.83
C HIS A 17 -7.04 8.41 -2.96
N SER A 18 -6.67 9.58 -2.44
CA SER A 18 -7.43 10.83 -2.54
C SER A 18 -8.93 10.70 -2.18
N GLY A 19 -9.23 9.96 -1.10
CA GLY A 19 -10.58 9.71 -0.60
C GLY A 19 -11.42 8.71 -1.41
N SER A 20 -10.83 8.03 -2.38
CA SER A 20 -11.50 6.97 -3.16
C SER A 20 -11.32 5.60 -2.52
N HIS A 21 -12.34 4.75 -2.66
CA HIS A 21 -12.26 3.34 -2.27
C HIS A 21 -11.39 2.56 -3.27
N CYS A 22 -10.37 1.87 -2.75
CA CYS A 22 -9.46 1.06 -3.56
C CYS A 22 -9.44 -0.39 -3.06
N PHE A 23 -9.47 -1.33 -4.02
CA PHE A 23 -9.31 -2.75 -3.77
C PHE A 23 -8.12 -3.26 -4.58
N VAL A 24 -7.24 -4.02 -3.93
CA VAL A 24 -6.10 -4.69 -4.57
C VAL A 24 -6.27 -6.18 -4.37
N LYS A 25 -6.34 -6.93 -5.48
CA LYS A 25 -6.38 -8.39 -5.46
C LYS A 25 -5.08 -8.94 -6.04
N MET A 26 -4.46 -9.89 -5.34
CA MET A 26 -3.29 -10.59 -5.86
C MET A 26 -3.67 -11.66 -6.87
N LEU A 27 -3.18 -11.50 -8.10
CA LEU A 27 -3.45 -12.42 -9.21
C LEU A 27 -2.31 -13.41 -9.47
N GLU A 28 -1.07 -13.03 -9.16
CA GLU A 28 0.12 -13.87 -9.29
C GLU A 28 1.25 -13.34 -8.41
N GLY A 29 2.09 -14.23 -7.86
CA GLY A 29 3.21 -13.86 -6.99
C GLY A 29 2.77 -13.42 -5.59
N GLU A 30 3.52 -12.49 -5.02
CA GLU A 30 3.32 -11.98 -3.66
C GLU A 30 3.51 -10.46 -3.66
N LEU A 31 2.68 -9.74 -2.90
CA LEU A 31 2.84 -8.29 -2.68
C LEU A 31 2.91 -8.00 -1.18
N LYS A 32 3.88 -7.18 -0.79
CA LYS A 32 3.97 -6.67 0.57
C LYS A 32 3.34 -5.28 0.66
N GLU A 33 2.21 -5.17 1.34
CA GLU A 33 1.56 -3.90 1.65
C GLU A 33 2.13 -3.35 2.96
N THR A 34 2.56 -2.09 2.98
CA THR A 34 2.97 -1.38 4.20
C THR A 34 2.13 -0.13 4.35
N ARG A 35 1.45 0.00 5.49
CA ARG A 35 0.57 1.14 5.80
C ARG A 35 1.28 2.12 6.73
N PHE A 36 1.05 3.40 6.48
CA PHE A 36 1.62 4.51 7.25
C PHE A 36 0.51 5.40 7.80
N ALA A 37 0.75 6.03 8.96
CA ALA A 37 -0.11 7.08 9.46
C ALA A 37 0.05 8.35 8.60
N PHE A 38 -1.02 9.12 8.48
CA PHE A 38 -0.93 10.48 7.92
C PHE A 38 -0.02 11.34 8.81
N PRO A 39 0.72 12.31 8.22
CA PRO A 39 1.52 13.23 8.99
C PRO A 39 0.64 14.11 9.88
N GLU A 40 1.04 14.30 11.14
CA GLU A 40 0.38 15.25 12.03
C GLU A 40 0.87 16.68 11.74
N GLU A 41 -0.02 17.67 11.79
CA GLU A 41 0.31 19.07 11.44
C GLU A 41 1.48 19.66 12.24
N ASN A 42 1.75 19.14 13.45
CA ASN A 42 2.83 19.60 14.33
C ASN A 42 3.99 18.61 14.47
N SER A 43 4.04 17.57 13.62
CA SER A 43 5.14 16.61 13.63
C SER A 43 6.41 17.24 13.06
N SER A 44 7.55 16.94 13.69
CA SER A 44 8.86 17.33 13.17
C SER A 44 9.10 16.65 11.81
N ILE A 45 9.85 17.31 10.91
CA ILE A 45 10.21 16.73 9.62
C ILE A 45 10.96 15.41 9.86
N GLY A 46 10.36 14.30 9.46
CA GLY A 46 10.88 12.96 9.70
C GLY A 46 10.12 11.87 8.92
N PRO A 47 10.56 10.60 9.03
CA PRO A 47 9.90 9.48 8.38
C PRO A 47 8.46 9.28 8.87
N LEU A 48 7.56 8.85 7.97
CA LEU A 48 6.19 8.49 8.34
C LEU A 48 6.17 7.27 9.26
N ALA A 49 5.27 7.29 10.25
CA ALA A 49 5.09 6.19 11.18
C ALA A 49 4.40 5.00 10.48
N LYS A 50 5.07 3.85 10.43
CA LYS A 50 4.49 2.59 9.94
C LYS A 50 3.45 2.09 10.95
N ILE A 51 2.22 1.86 10.48
CA ILE A 51 1.10 1.36 11.30
C ILE A 51 0.77 -0.11 11.03
N GLY A 52 1.27 -0.67 9.93
CA GLY A 52 1.05 -2.07 9.62
C GLY A 52 1.86 -2.55 8.41
N GLU A 53 2.02 -3.86 8.33
CA GLU A 53 2.55 -4.54 7.15
C GLU A 53 1.85 -5.88 7.01
N SER A 54 1.56 -6.25 5.77
CA SER A 54 0.91 -7.51 5.45
C SER A 54 1.42 -8.01 4.12
N THR A 55 1.61 -9.32 4.04
CA THR A 55 2.01 -10.00 2.83
C THR A 55 0.79 -10.65 2.20
N MET A 56 0.47 -10.26 0.98
CA MET A 56 -0.68 -10.71 0.23
C MET A 56 -0.27 -11.85 -0.70
N SER A 57 -0.88 -13.02 -0.50
CA SER A 57 -0.69 -14.21 -1.31
C SER A 57 -1.74 -14.30 -2.43
N LEU A 58 -1.60 -15.30 -3.29
CA LEU A 58 -2.53 -15.55 -4.40
C LEU A 58 -4.00 -15.51 -3.94
N ASN A 59 -4.80 -14.70 -4.64
CA ASN A 59 -6.22 -14.43 -4.40
C ASN A 59 -6.60 -13.59 -3.17
N ASP A 60 -5.64 -13.19 -2.32
CA ASP A 60 -5.94 -12.27 -1.24
C ASP A 60 -6.40 -10.91 -1.77
N VAL A 61 -7.26 -10.24 -0.99
CA VAL A 61 -7.81 -8.92 -1.32
C VAL A 61 -7.56 -7.95 -0.16
N SER A 62 -6.93 -6.82 -0.48
CA SER A 62 -6.78 -5.68 0.43
C SER A 62 -7.75 -4.57 0.05
N TYR A 63 -8.16 -3.80 1.05
CA TYR A 63 -9.05 -2.64 0.91
C TYR A 63 -8.44 -1.40 1.60
N MET A 64 -8.61 -0.25 0.95
CA MET A 64 -8.17 1.07 1.42
C MET A 64 -9.24 2.13 1.13
N SER A 65 -9.36 3.11 2.04
CA SER A 65 -10.23 4.29 1.92
C SER A 65 -9.61 5.48 2.63
#